data_AF-A0A930PA73-F1
#
_entry.id   AF-A0A930PA73-F1
#
_cell.length_a   1.000
_cell.length_b   1.000
_cell.length_c   1.000
_cell.angle_alpha   90.00
_cell.angle_beta   90.00
_cell.angle_gamma   90.00
#
_symmetry.space_group_name_H-M   'P 1'
#
loop_
_entity.id
_entity.type
_entity.pdbx_description
1 polymer ?
#
loop_
_entity_poly.entity_id
_entity_poly.type
_entity_poly.pdbx_seq_one_letter_code
_entity_poly.pdbx_strand_id
1 'polypeptide(L)'
;MLRYCNTDIVFQEYPDEVTLAINITGCPCRCPGCHSSFLWANKGEELTIDSLTTLIEGVGEPITCIGFMGGDADPSAIDNLALYVKQHYPNLKIGWYTGRTAISPDIHMEYFDYIKVGPYLRHLGALNSPKTNQRMFRRRPDDSFEDITSRFWNK
;
A
#
# COMPACT_ATOMS: atom_id res chain seq x y z
N MET A 1 -4.50 -3.77 16.25
CA MET A 1 -4.16 -2.34 16.19
C MET A 1 -2.97 -2.16 15.27
N LEU A 2 -3.18 -1.47 14.15
CA LEU A 2 -2.13 -1.16 13.19
C LEU A 2 -1.15 -0.15 13.76
N ARG A 3 0.14 -0.31 13.45
CA ARG A 3 1.19 0.64 13.80
C ARG A 3 2.04 0.96 12.58
N TYR A 4 2.59 2.16 12.51
CA TYR A 4 3.50 2.59 11.45
C TYR A 4 4.81 3.09 12.07
N CYS A 5 5.94 2.96 11.37
CA CYS A 5 7.24 3.40 11.91
C CYS A 5 7.83 4.64 11.24
N ASN A 6 7.43 4.92 10.00
CA ASN A 6 7.81 6.11 9.26
C ASN A 6 6.86 6.32 8.07
N THR A 7 6.95 7.50 7.48
CA THR A 7 6.35 7.84 6.20
C THR A 7 7.43 8.33 5.25
N ASP A 8 7.17 8.21 3.95
CA ASP A 8 8.04 8.71 2.89
C ASP A 8 7.17 9.32 1.78
N ILE A 9 7.67 10.37 1.12
CA ILE A 9 7.09 10.85 -0.15
C ILE A 9 7.79 10.13 -1.28
N VAL A 10 7.02 9.36 -2.05
CA VAL A 10 7.54 8.47 -3.09
C VAL A 10 6.85 8.69 -4.43
N PHE A 11 7.56 8.38 -5.52
CA PHE A 11 7.15 8.74 -6.88
C PHE A 11 7.03 7.55 -7.83
N GLN A 12 7.43 6.34 -7.41
CA GLN A 12 7.56 5.18 -8.31
C GLN A 12 6.70 3.98 -7.88
N GLU A 13 6.18 4.00 -6.66
CA GLU A 13 5.42 2.93 -6.04
C GLU A 13 4.01 2.84 -6.65
N TYR A 14 3.41 3.99 -6.96
CA TYR A 14 2.15 4.08 -7.68
C TYR A 14 2.38 4.92 -8.94
N PRO A 15 2.27 4.31 -10.14
CA PRO A 15 2.61 5.01 -11.36
C PRO A 15 1.79 6.29 -11.54
N ASP A 16 2.47 7.38 -11.89
CA ASP A 16 1.91 8.72 -12.12
C ASP A 16 1.46 9.48 -10.86
N GLU A 17 1.76 8.98 -9.64
CA GLU A 17 1.33 9.59 -8.39
C GLU A 17 2.49 10.11 -7.52
N VAL A 18 2.24 11.21 -6.81
CA VAL A 18 3.07 11.65 -5.68
C VAL A 18 2.43 11.07 -4.42
N THR A 19 3.07 10.07 -3.82
CA THR A 19 2.44 9.25 -2.79
C THR A 19 3.02 9.50 -1.41
N LEU A 20 2.17 9.76 -0.43
CA LEU A 20 2.52 9.57 0.98
C LEU A 20 2.47 8.07 1.30
N ALA A 21 3.63 7.42 1.32
CA ALA A 21 3.76 6.02 1.68
C ALA A 21 3.86 5.88 3.20
N ILE A 22 2.93 5.13 3.80
CA ILE A 22 2.86 4.88 5.24
C ILE A 22 3.35 3.45 5.48
N ASN A 23 4.52 3.31 6.11
CA ASN A 23 5.16 2.02 6.34
C ASN A 23 4.62 1.35 7.60
N ILE A 24 3.71 0.39 7.40
CA ILE A 24 2.98 -0.29 8.47
C ILE A 24 3.79 -1.48 8.98
N THR A 25 3.97 -1.54 10.30
CA THR A 25 4.76 -2.56 10.98
C THR A 25 3.89 -3.76 11.41
N GLY A 26 4.53 -4.79 11.96
CA GLY A 26 3.87 -6.04 12.35
C GLY A 26 3.57 -6.98 11.18
N CYS A 27 4.34 -6.90 10.09
CA CYS A 27 4.10 -7.74 8.91
C CYS A 27 4.23 -9.25 9.25
N PRO A 28 3.15 -10.05 9.11
CA PRO A 28 3.15 -11.47 9.44
C PRO A 28 3.76 -12.34 8.33
N CYS A 29 3.92 -11.81 7.11
CA CYS A 29 4.37 -12.58 5.95
C CYS A 29 5.83 -13.02 6.06
N ARG A 30 6.69 -12.20 6.69
CA ARG A 30 8.12 -12.49 6.97
C ARG A 30 8.89 -13.12 5.82
N CYS A 31 8.64 -12.64 4.59
CA CYS A 31 9.20 -13.20 3.36
C CYS A 31 10.75 -13.27 3.40
N PRO A 32 11.39 -14.41 3.11
CA PRO A 32 12.85 -14.53 3.12
C PRO A 32 13.53 -13.57 2.15
N GLY A 33 14.43 -12.72 2.67
CA GLY A 33 15.11 -11.69 1.87
C GLY A 33 14.29 -10.45 1.56
N CYS A 34 13.18 -10.22 2.28
CA CYS A 34 12.40 -8.99 2.17
C CYS A 34 13.26 -7.75 2.45
N HIS A 35 13.20 -6.77 1.55
CA HIS A 35 13.82 -5.45 1.74
C HIS A 35 13.29 -4.72 2.99
N SER A 36 12.00 -4.91 3.29
CA SER A 36 11.31 -4.25 4.40
C SER A 36 11.23 -5.16 5.65
N SER A 37 12.26 -5.96 5.92
CA SER A 37 12.30 -6.85 7.10
C SER A 37 12.21 -6.10 8.43
N PHE A 38 12.62 -4.82 8.44
CA PHE A 38 12.46 -3.93 9.60
C PHE A 38 11.00 -3.68 10.00
N LEU A 39 10.03 -3.98 9.13
CA LEU A 39 8.58 -3.89 9.40
C LEU A 39 8.00 -5.15 10.07
N TRP A 40 8.79 -6.21 10.31
CA TRP A 40 8.26 -7.45 10.89
C TRP A 40 7.87 -7.34 12.37
N ALA A 41 8.61 -6.54 13.13
CA ALA A 41 8.28 -6.28 14.53
C ALA A 41 7.13 -5.26 14.58
N ASN A 42 6.11 -5.51 15.40
CA ASN A 42 5.05 -4.55 15.64
C ASN A 42 5.59 -3.41 16.53
N LYS A 43 5.88 -2.25 15.94
CA LYS A 43 6.54 -1.11 16.59
C LYS A 43 6.10 0.23 15.97
N GLY A 44 6.50 1.32 16.61
CA GLY A 44 6.18 2.67 16.15
C GLY A 44 4.87 3.18 16.73
N GLU A 45 4.22 4.10 16.03
CA GLU A 45 3.02 4.79 16.47
C GLU A 45 1.77 4.09 15.96
N GLU A 46 0.64 4.25 16.64
CA GLU A 46 -0.62 3.68 16.19
C GLU A 46 -1.14 4.43 14.98
N LEU A 47 -1.59 3.69 13.97
CA LEU A 47 -2.23 4.26 12.79
C LEU A 47 -3.74 4.28 13.00
N THR A 48 -4.21 5.36 13.63
CA THR A 48 -5.62 5.71 13.81
C THR A 48 -6.07 6.72 12.75
N ILE A 49 -7.38 6.98 12.66
CA ILE A 49 -7.94 8.07 11.84
C ILE A 49 -7.25 9.41 12.18
N ASP A 50 -7.16 9.78 13.46
CA ASP A 50 -6.56 11.05 13.88
C ASP A 50 -5.08 11.17 13.46
N SER A 51 -4.31 10.09 13.63
CA SER A 51 -2.91 10.07 13.18
C SER A 51 -2.81 10.15 11.65
N LEU A 52 -3.70 9.47 10.92
CA LEU A 52 -3.75 9.51 9.47
C LEU A 52 -4.09 10.91 8.96
N THR A 53 -5.09 11.57 9.53
CA THR A 53 -5.44 12.98 9.28
C THR A 53 -4.22 13.88 9.52
N THR A 54 -3.55 13.72 10.66
CA THR A 54 -2.35 14.51 10.99
C THR A 54 -1.23 14.29 9.97
N LEU A 55 -1.02 13.06 9.52
CA LEU A 55 -0.03 12.73 8.50
C LEU A 55 -0.38 13.37 7.15
N ILE A 56 -1.64 13.29 6.72
CA ILE A 56 -2.11 13.84 5.43
C ILE A 56 -2.00 15.36 5.42
N GLU A 57 -2.52 16.02 6.46
CA GLU A 57 -2.56 17.49 6.56
C GLU A 57 -1.20 18.09 6.90
N GLY A 58 -0.31 17.30 7.51
CA GLY A 58 1.06 17.68 7.81
C GLY A 58 2.01 17.63 6.61
N VAL A 59 1.60 17.02 5.47
CA VAL A 59 2.44 17.03 4.28
C VAL A 59 2.46 18.45 3.69
N GLY A 60 3.60 19.12 3.78
CA GLY A 60 3.80 20.48 3.25
C GLY A 60 3.86 20.59 1.72
N GLU A 61 3.72 19.47 1.01
CA GLU A 61 3.76 19.36 -0.45
C GLU A 61 2.50 18.66 -0.99
N PRO A 62 2.04 18.99 -2.21
CA PRO A 62 0.84 18.39 -2.78
C PRO A 62 1.08 16.90 -3.10
N ILE A 63 0.41 16.03 -2.34
CA ILE A 63 0.30 14.60 -2.64
C ILE A 63 -0.94 14.32 -3.48
N THR A 64 -0.89 13.27 -4.29
CA THR A 64 -2.02 12.78 -5.09
C THR A 64 -2.50 11.39 -4.65
N CYS A 65 -1.73 10.71 -3.80
CA CYS A 65 -2.03 9.35 -3.37
C CYS A 65 -1.60 9.08 -1.92
N ILE A 66 -2.35 8.23 -1.22
CA ILE A 66 -1.98 7.60 0.05
C ILE A 66 -1.65 6.14 -0.20
N GLY A 67 -0.46 5.70 0.21
CA GLY A 67 -0.01 4.33 0.06
C GLY A 67 0.09 3.61 1.40
N PHE A 68 -0.81 2.67 1.68
CA PHE A 68 -0.68 1.79 2.84
C PHE A 68 0.32 0.66 2.53
N MET A 69 1.50 0.71 3.14
CA MET A 69 2.60 -0.23 2.86
C MET A 69 2.63 -1.34 3.93
N GLY A 70 1.77 -2.36 3.77
CA GLY A 70 1.63 -3.46 4.73
C GLY A 70 0.23 -3.54 5.33
N GLY A 71 0.13 -3.80 6.63
CA GLY A 71 -1.18 -3.96 7.31
C GLY A 71 -1.80 -5.36 7.19
N ASP A 72 -1.07 -6.33 6.64
CA ASP A 72 -1.49 -7.73 6.47
C ASP A 72 -1.85 -8.49 7.76
N ALA A 73 -1.59 -7.89 8.93
CA ALA A 73 -1.99 -8.40 10.24
C ALA A 73 -3.42 -8.02 10.62
N ASP A 74 -3.98 -6.98 10.01
CA ASP A 74 -5.32 -6.46 10.29
C ASP A 74 -5.92 -5.80 9.03
N PRO A 75 -6.33 -6.58 8.02
CA PRO A 75 -6.90 -6.05 6.77
C PRO A 75 -8.15 -5.20 6.99
N SER A 76 -8.97 -5.55 7.99
CA SER A 76 -10.18 -4.79 8.34
C SER A 76 -9.86 -3.35 8.76
N ALA A 77 -8.77 -3.13 9.49
CA ALA A 77 -8.33 -1.79 9.86
C ALA A 77 -7.84 -1.00 8.63
N ILE A 78 -7.17 -1.65 7.67
CA ILE A 78 -6.80 -1.02 6.39
C ILE A 78 -8.03 -0.59 5.60
N ASP A 79 -9.04 -1.46 5.52
CA ASP A 79 -10.31 -1.18 4.83
C ASP A 79 -11.01 0.06 5.42
N ASN A 80 -11.10 0.12 6.74
CA ASN A 80 -11.69 1.27 7.46
C ASN A 80 -10.92 2.58 7.21
N LEU A 81 -9.58 2.53 7.21
CA LEU A 81 -8.76 3.72 6.90
C LEU A 81 -8.91 4.14 5.44
N ALA A 82 -8.99 3.20 4.50
CA ALA A 82 -9.24 3.50 3.09
C ALA A 82 -10.61 4.14 2.87
N LEU A 83 -11.67 3.62 3.50
CA LEU A 83 -12.99 4.22 3.47
C LEU A 83 -12.97 5.66 4.00
N TYR A 84 -12.29 5.89 5.12
CA TYR A 84 -12.12 7.23 5.70
C TYR A 84 -11.45 8.19 4.70
N VAL A 85 -10.32 7.78 4.09
CA VAL A 85 -9.62 8.62 3.09
C VAL A 85 -10.54 8.91 1.91
N LYS A 86 -11.27 7.92 1.40
CA LYS A 86 -12.19 8.07 0.28
C LYS A 86 -13.30 9.10 0.56
N GLN A 87 -13.80 9.13 1.79
CA GLN A 87 -14.89 10.02 2.20
C GLN A 87 -14.43 11.44 2.49
N HIS A 88 -13.23 11.61 3.07
CA HIS A 88 -12.75 12.90 3.57
C HIS A 88 -11.73 13.60 2.65
N TYR A 89 -11.04 12.84 1.81
CA TYR A 89 -10.04 13.34 0.86
C TYR A 89 -10.33 12.82 -0.56
N PRO A 90 -11.47 13.18 -1.17
CA PRO A 90 -11.93 12.61 -2.44
C PRO A 90 -11.01 12.89 -3.65
N ASN A 91 -10.04 13.81 -3.50
CA ASN A 91 -9.04 14.12 -4.53
C ASN A 91 -7.78 13.24 -4.41
N LEU A 92 -7.62 12.49 -3.32
CA LEU A 92 -6.49 11.58 -3.13
C LEU A 92 -6.87 10.19 -3.59
N LYS A 93 -5.97 9.57 -4.36
CA LYS A 93 -6.04 8.15 -4.65
C LYS A 93 -5.56 7.31 -3.48
N ILE A 94 -6.01 6.06 -3.43
CA ILE A 94 -5.71 5.15 -2.34
C ILE A 94 -5.03 3.90 -2.88
N GLY A 95 -3.84 3.64 -2.39
CA GLY A 95 -3.02 2.49 -2.72
C GLY A 95 -2.79 1.57 -1.53
N TRP A 96 -2.72 0.27 -1.79
CA TRP A 96 -2.39 -0.72 -0.77
C TRP A 96 -1.39 -1.77 -1.27
N TYR A 97 -0.36 -2.03 -0.47
CA TYR A 97 0.61 -3.10 -0.68
C TYR A 97 0.37 -4.22 0.33
N THR A 98 -0.16 -5.35 -0.16
CA THR A 98 -0.24 -6.60 0.59
C THR A 98 0.86 -7.58 0.17
N GLY A 99 1.44 -8.25 1.16
CA GLY A 99 2.35 -9.37 0.98
C GLY A 99 1.64 -10.73 0.86
N ARG A 100 0.31 -10.76 0.93
CA ARG A 100 -0.49 -12.00 0.81
C ARG A 100 -0.61 -12.42 -0.65
N THR A 101 -0.87 -13.72 -0.86
CA THR A 101 -1.10 -14.28 -2.21
C THR A 101 -2.48 -13.95 -2.77
N ALA A 102 -3.44 -13.61 -1.91
CA ALA A 102 -4.80 -13.22 -2.26
C ALA A 102 -5.23 -12.02 -1.41
N ILE A 103 -6.15 -11.23 -1.94
CA ILE A 103 -6.78 -10.11 -1.23
C ILE A 103 -7.69 -10.69 -0.13
N SER A 104 -7.67 -10.09 1.06
CA SER A 104 -8.53 -10.51 2.17
C SER A 104 -10.02 -10.32 1.80
N PRO A 105 -10.94 -11.20 2.20
CA PRO A 105 -12.37 -10.95 2.03
C PRO A 105 -12.88 -9.73 2.82
N ASP A 106 -12.11 -9.25 3.81
CA ASP A 106 -12.43 -8.04 4.58
C ASP A 106 -12.14 -6.74 3.82
N ILE A 107 -11.61 -6.83 2.59
CA ILE A 107 -11.22 -5.67 1.79
C ILE A 107 -12.27 -5.41 0.72
N HIS A 108 -12.86 -4.23 0.78
CA HIS A 108 -13.71 -3.66 -0.25
C HIS A 108 -12.82 -3.01 -1.30
N MET A 109 -12.56 -3.73 -2.39
CA MET A 109 -11.66 -3.27 -3.45
C MET A 109 -12.07 -1.92 -4.03
N GLU A 110 -13.35 -1.56 -3.98
CA GLU A 110 -13.90 -0.28 -4.40
C GLU A 110 -13.43 0.92 -3.53
N TYR A 111 -12.71 0.70 -2.45
CA TYR A 111 -12.07 1.78 -1.69
C TYR A 111 -10.67 2.12 -2.20
N PHE A 112 -10.10 1.29 -3.08
CA PHE A 112 -8.73 1.42 -3.55
C PHE A 112 -8.68 1.74 -5.03
N ASP A 113 -7.72 2.58 -5.40
CA ASP A 113 -7.34 2.87 -6.79
C ASP A 113 -6.19 1.96 -7.23
N TYR A 114 -5.34 1.53 -6.29
CA TYR A 114 -4.22 0.65 -6.56
C TYR A 114 -4.12 -0.46 -5.52
N ILE A 115 -3.92 -1.70 -5.96
CA ILE A 115 -3.66 -2.83 -5.08
C ILE A 115 -2.48 -3.63 -5.61
N LYS A 116 -1.41 -3.67 -4.81
CA LYS A 116 -0.27 -4.55 -5.04
C LYS A 116 -0.43 -5.80 -4.20
N VAL A 117 -0.42 -6.97 -4.85
CA VAL A 117 -0.59 -8.28 -4.20
C VAL A 117 0.57 -9.22 -4.50
N GLY A 118 0.83 -10.15 -3.60
CA GLY A 118 1.81 -11.24 -3.75
C GLY A 118 2.98 -11.15 -2.78
N PRO A 119 3.45 -12.26 -2.20
CA PRO A 119 4.63 -12.25 -1.35
C PRO A 119 5.89 -11.95 -2.16
N TYR A 120 6.90 -11.38 -1.51
CA TYR A 120 8.23 -11.27 -2.12
C TYR A 120 8.88 -12.67 -2.19
N LEU A 121 9.19 -13.12 -3.39
CA LEU A 121 9.97 -14.34 -3.64
C LEU A 121 11.35 -13.95 -4.20
N ARG A 122 12.41 -14.18 -3.40
CA ARG A 122 13.79 -13.77 -3.73
C ARG A 122 14.23 -14.16 -5.15
N HIS A 123 13.90 -15.37 -5.59
CA HIS A 123 14.30 -15.90 -6.90
C HIS A 123 13.50 -15.31 -8.09
N LEU A 124 12.37 -14.66 -7.83
CA LEU A 124 11.54 -14.00 -8.84
C LEU A 124 11.73 -12.48 -8.86
N GLY A 125 12.23 -11.90 -7.76
CA GLY A 125 12.52 -10.48 -7.64
C GLY A 125 11.31 -9.61 -7.28
N ALA A 126 11.58 -8.30 -7.13
CA ALA A 126 10.56 -7.29 -6.83
C ALA A 126 9.73 -6.93 -8.07
N LEU A 127 8.84 -5.92 -7.97
CA LEU A 127 7.97 -5.50 -9.08
C LEU A 127 8.73 -5.11 -10.36
N ASN A 128 9.96 -4.61 -10.23
CA ASN A 128 10.80 -4.27 -11.37
C ASN A 128 11.37 -5.49 -12.13
N SER A 129 11.14 -6.70 -11.65
CA SER A 129 11.52 -7.93 -12.33
C SER A 129 10.35 -8.45 -13.19
N PRO A 130 10.55 -8.68 -14.51
CA PRO A 130 9.57 -9.36 -15.35
C PRO A 130 9.19 -10.77 -14.89
N LYS A 131 10.00 -11.39 -14.03
CA LYS A 131 9.76 -12.73 -13.48
C LYS A 131 8.95 -12.72 -12.19
N THR A 132 8.61 -11.55 -11.66
CA THR A 132 7.97 -11.44 -10.34
C THR A 132 6.61 -12.15 -10.29
N ASN A 133 6.30 -12.76 -9.14
CA ASN A 133 4.96 -13.27 -8.83
C ASN A 133 4.01 -12.19 -8.30
N GLN A 134 4.53 -10.99 -8.04
CA GLN A 134 3.74 -9.89 -7.53
C GLN A 134 2.93 -9.25 -8.67
N ARG A 135 1.78 -8.69 -8.33
CA ARG A 135 0.90 -8.01 -9.28
C ARG A 135 0.53 -6.64 -8.74
N MET A 136 0.60 -5.62 -9.59
CA MET A 136 0.07 -4.29 -9.33
C MET A 136 -1.19 -4.10 -10.15
N PHE A 137 -2.32 -3.96 -9.48
CA PHE A 137 -3.59 -3.65 -10.12
C PHE A 137 -3.94 -2.17 -9.95
N ARG A 138 -4.52 -1.57 -10.99
CA ARG A 138 -5.08 -0.22 -10.97
C ARG A 138 -6.55 -0.25 -11.35
N ARG A 139 -7.39 0.43 -10.59
CA ARG A 139 -8.81 0.60 -10.90
C ARG A 139 -8.99 1.52 -12.11
N ARG A 140 -9.87 1.13 -13.03
CA ARG A 140 -10.28 1.90 -14.20
C ARG A 140 -11.57 2.67 -13.93
N PRO A 141 -11.93 3.66 -14.76
CA PRO A 141 -13.19 4.41 -14.62
C PRO A 141 -14.46 3.56 -14.69
N ASP A 142 -14.38 2.35 -15.25
CA ASP A 142 -15.49 1.38 -15.31
C ASP A 142 -15.51 0.41 -14.12
N ASP A 143 -14.77 0.73 -13.05
CA ASP A 143 -14.60 -0.06 -11.82
C ASP A 143 -13.88 -1.40 -11.98
N SER A 144 -13.42 -1.74 -13.19
CA SER A 144 -12.57 -2.90 -13.40
C SER A 144 -11.14 -2.65 -12.93
N PHE A 145 -10.41 -3.72 -12.62
CA PHE A 145 -8.99 -3.66 -12.27
C PHE A 145 -8.11 -4.13 -13.42
N GLU A 146 -7.14 -3.31 -13.78
CA GLU A 146 -6.13 -3.57 -14.79
C GLU A 146 -4.81 -3.98 -14.14
N ASP A 147 -4.20 -5.07 -14.62
CA ASP A 147 -2.82 -5.41 -14.25
C ASP A 147 -1.83 -4.47 -14.96
N ILE A 148 -1.18 -3.60 -14.19
CA ILE A 148 -0.17 -2.65 -14.65
C ILE A 148 1.25 -3.02 -14.21
N THR A 149 1.48 -4.28 -13.81
CA THR A 149 2.78 -4.75 -13.30
C THR A 149 3.93 -4.49 -14.27
N SER A 150 3.67 -4.56 -15.58
CA SER A 150 4.67 -4.32 -16.61
C SER A 150 5.23 -2.90 -16.63
N ARG A 151 4.50 -1.91 -16.06
CA ARG A 151 4.98 -0.52 -15.94
C ARG A 151 6.21 -0.37 -15.06
N PHE A 152 6.51 -1.36 -14.21
CA PHE A 152 7.67 -1.34 -13.31
C PHE A 152 8.96 -1.89 -13.95
N TRP A 153 8.87 -2.51 -15.14
CA TRP A 153 10.01 -3.22 -15.75
C TRP A 153 10.93 -2.33 -16.58
N ASN A 154 10.42 -1.19 -17.05
CA ASN A 154 11.17 -0.28 -17.91
C ASN A 154 11.65 0.91 -17.08
N LYS A 155 12.95 0.95 -16.79
CA LYS A 155 13.70 2.18 -16.48
C LYS A 155 14.75 2.39 -17.54
#